data_AF-A0A4S1G6F4-F1
#
_entry.id   AF-A0A4S1G6F4-F1
#
_cell.length_a   1.000
_cell.length_b   1.000
_cell.length_c   1.000
_cell.angle_alpha   90.00
_cell.angle_beta   90.00
_cell.angle_gamma   90.00
#
_symmetry.space_group_name_H-M   'P 1'
#
loop_
_entity.id
_entity.type
_entity.pdbx_description
1 polymer ?
#
loop_
_entity_poly.entity_id
_entity_poly.type
_entity_poly.pdbx_seq_one_letter_code
_entity_poly.pdbx_strand_id
1 'polypeptide(L)'
;LKKNAAGELGFAVYVGGGQGRTPMVAKKIRDFLPEADLLSYCTAILRVYNLYGRRDNKYKARIKILVHETGVEEITRQIEAEWQELKDAELKLPEADIQAINAYFAPPALTDRPEGDALVKQARLDSK
;
A
#
# COMPACT_ATOMS: atom_id res chain seq x y z
N LEU A 1 -0.31 9.27 -1.31
CA LEU A 1 0.87 9.65 -0.49
C LEU A 1 0.44 10.73 0.49
N LYS A 2 0.86 10.60 1.74
CA LYS A 2 0.67 11.61 2.77
C LYS A 2 1.96 12.38 2.96
N LYS A 3 1.84 13.63 3.42
CA LYS A 3 2.93 14.43 3.95
C LYS A 3 2.64 14.72 5.40
N ASN A 4 3.64 14.58 6.27
CA ASN A 4 3.51 15.01 7.66
C ASN A 4 3.77 16.53 7.78
N ALA A 5 3.67 17.07 8.99
CA ALA A 5 3.88 18.49 9.26
C ALA A 5 5.31 18.98 8.93
N ALA A 6 6.31 18.07 8.92
CA ALA A 6 7.68 18.36 8.53
C ALA A 6 7.92 18.26 7.00
N GLY A 7 6.89 17.88 6.22
CA GLY A 7 6.99 17.73 4.76
C GLY A 7 7.47 16.36 4.29
N GLU A 8 7.72 15.41 5.21
CA GLU A 8 8.20 14.06 4.89
C GLU A 8 7.08 13.21 4.28
N LEU A 9 7.45 12.36 3.31
CA LEU A 9 6.52 11.47 2.63
C LEU A 9 6.20 10.23 3.47
N GLY A 10 4.96 9.78 3.35
CA GLY A 10 4.51 8.54 3.97
C GLY A 10 3.17 8.04 3.44
N PHE A 11 2.65 7.02 4.11
CA PHE A 11 1.47 6.28 3.69
C PHE A 11 0.42 6.20 4.80
N ALA A 12 -0.86 6.33 4.43
CA ALA A 12 -1.92 5.79 5.27
C ALA A 12 -2.11 4.32 4.89
N VAL A 13 -2.12 3.43 5.88
CA VAL A 13 -2.17 1.99 5.66
C VAL A 13 -3.57 1.47 5.93
N TYR A 14 -4.12 0.77 4.94
CA TYR A 14 -5.41 0.11 5.00
C TYR A 14 -5.24 -1.39 4.73
N VAL A 15 -5.97 -2.23 5.47
CA VAL A 15 -5.89 -3.69 5.34
C VAL A 15 -7.28 -4.31 5.24
N GLY A 16 -7.37 -5.51 4.64
CA GLY A 16 -8.61 -6.29 4.63
C GLY A 16 -9.66 -5.86 3.62
N GLY A 17 -9.28 -5.11 2.57
CA GLY A 17 -10.19 -4.82 1.44
C GLY A 17 -10.32 -5.99 0.46
N GLY A 18 -11.40 -6.03 -0.33
CA GLY A 18 -11.44 -6.87 -1.53
C GLY A 18 -12.83 -7.13 -2.09
N GLN A 19 -12.93 -7.22 -3.42
CA GLN A 19 -14.20 -7.28 -4.18
C GLN A 19 -14.71 -8.70 -4.50
N GLY A 20 -13.99 -9.76 -4.15
CA GLY A 20 -14.50 -11.13 -4.36
C GLY A 20 -15.78 -11.40 -3.55
N ARG A 21 -16.53 -12.47 -3.85
CA ARG A 21 -17.84 -12.91 -3.29
C ARG A 21 -18.52 -12.00 -2.26
N THR A 22 -17.95 -11.82 -1.06
CA THR A 22 -18.44 -10.87 -0.05
C THR A 22 -17.59 -9.60 -0.11
N PRO A 23 -18.03 -8.51 -0.77
CA PRO A 23 -17.24 -7.29 -0.90
C PRO A 23 -17.03 -6.63 0.46
N MET A 24 -15.80 -6.16 0.72
CA MET A 24 -15.43 -5.51 1.97
C MET A 24 -14.51 -4.32 1.70
N VAL A 25 -14.78 -3.22 2.40
CA VAL A 25 -13.94 -2.01 2.40
C VAL A 25 -12.78 -2.22 3.36
N ALA A 26 -11.58 -1.86 2.92
CA ALA A 26 -10.38 -1.95 3.75
C ALA A 26 -10.50 -1.03 4.98
N LYS A 27 -9.89 -1.46 6.09
CA LYS A 27 -9.90 -0.75 7.36
C LYS A 27 -8.57 -0.03 7.53
N LYS A 28 -8.63 1.26 7.90
CA LYS A 28 -7.42 2.05 8.19
C LYS A 28 -6.83 1.55 9.51
N ILE A 29 -5.59 1.11 9.49
CA ILE A 29 -4.87 0.63 10.68
C ILE A 29 -3.76 1.58 11.10
N ARG A 30 -3.30 2.42 10.18
CA ARG A 30 -2.26 3.42 10.46
C ARG A 30 -2.49 4.68 9.64
N ASP A 31 -2.44 5.83 10.30
CA ASP A 31 -2.70 7.11 9.62
C ASP A 31 -1.46 7.61 8.87
N PHE A 32 -0.26 7.36 9.38
CA PHE A 32 1.00 7.73 8.75
C PHE A 32 2.11 6.70 9.02
N LEU A 33 2.67 6.15 7.95
CA LEU A 33 3.84 5.29 7.92
C LEU A 33 4.94 5.97 7.10
N PRO A 34 6.14 6.21 7.64
CA PRO A 34 7.26 6.73 6.86
C PRO A 34 7.55 5.85 5.65
N GLU A 35 7.98 6.46 4.54
CA GLU A 35 8.27 5.72 3.31
C GLU A 35 9.31 4.60 3.50
N ALA A 36 10.36 4.89 4.26
CA ALA A 36 11.43 3.94 4.58
C ALA A 36 10.92 2.67 5.28
N ASP A 37 9.79 2.75 5.99
CA ASP A 37 9.26 1.64 6.79
C ASP A 37 8.27 0.76 6.00
N LEU A 38 7.92 1.13 4.75
CA LEU A 38 6.86 0.50 3.98
C LEU A 38 7.03 -1.02 3.85
N LEU A 39 8.23 -1.49 3.49
CA LEU A 39 8.47 -2.92 3.29
C LEU A 39 8.41 -3.71 4.59
N SER A 40 9.02 -3.20 5.67
CA SER A 40 8.96 -3.84 6.99
C SER A 40 7.52 -3.96 7.49
N TYR A 41 6.69 -2.94 7.28
CA TYR A 41 5.29 -2.93 7.69
C TYR A 41 4.43 -3.88 6.84
N CYS A 42 4.66 -3.94 5.53
CA CYS A 42 4.04 -4.94 4.65
C CYS A 42 4.41 -6.37 5.08
N THR A 43 5.68 -6.62 5.41
CA THR A 43 6.12 -7.91 5.92
C THR A 43 5.42 -8.28 7.23
N ALA A 44 5.27 -7.34 8.17
CA ALA A 44 4.52 -7.57 9.41
C ALA A 44 3.07 -7.97 9.13
N ILE A 45 2.36 -7.25 8.25
CA ILE A 45 0.99 -7.60 7.82
C ILE A 45 0.94 -9.03 7.26
N LEU A 46 1.88 -9.39 6.38
CA LEU A 46 1.93 -10.71 5.76
C LEU A 46 2.24 -11.81 6.78
N ARG A 47 3.10 -11.56 7.78
CA ARG A 47 3.39 -12.52 8.86
C ARG A 47 2.16 -12.80 9.72
N VAL A 48 1.48 -11.76 10.18
CA VAL A 48 0.22 -11.91 10.94
C VAL A 48 -0.81 -12.68 10.12
N TYR A 49 -0.96 -12.35 8.83
CA TYR A 49 -1.87 -13.08 7.96
C TYR A 49 -1.45 -14.54 7.72
N ASN A 50 -0.16 -14.84 7.62
CA ASN A 50 0.33 -16.21 7.47
C ASN A 50 0.10 -17.04 8.73
N LEU A 51 0.24 -16.44 9.91
CA LEU A 51 0.07 -17.11 11.19
C LEU A 51 -1.40 -17.43 11.50
N TYR A 52 -2.31 -16.49 11.23
CA TYR A 52 -3.72 -16.61 11.63
C TYR A 52 -4.70 -16.83 10.46
N GLY A 53 -4.21 -16.76 9.22
CA GLY A 53 -5.02 -16.93 8.03
C GLY A 53 -5.59 -18.34 7.91
N ARG A 54 -6.90 -18.43 7.64
CA ARG A 54 -7.58 -19.72 7.44
C ARG A 54 -7.08 -20.45 6.19
N ARG A 55 -6.78 -21.74 6.35
CA ARG A 55 -6.39 -22.64 5.24
C ARG A 55 -7.38 -23.80 5.02
N ASP A 56 -8.35 -23.95 5.90
CA ASP A 56 -9.35 -25.01 5.90
C ASP A 56 -10.49 -24.75 4.88
N ASN A 57 -10.83 -23.47 4.62
CA ASN A 57 -11.90 -23.10 3.71
C ASN A 57 -11.47 -22.01 2.74
N LYS A 58 -11.34 -22.36 1.45
CA LYS A 58 -10.94 -21.43 0.38
C LYS A 58 -11.82 -20.18 0.24
N TYR A 59 -13.08 -20.25 0.67
CA TYR A 59 -14.00 -19.10 0.63
C TYR A 59 -13.76 -18.13 1.80
N LYS A 60 -13.17 -18.61 2.90
CA LYS A 60 -12.83 -17.82 4.09
C LYS A 60 -11.32 -17.52 4.23
N ALA A 61 -10.51 -17.98 3.29
CA ALA A 61 -9.05 -17.92 3.38
C ALA A 61 -8.43 -16.53 3.13
N ARG A 62 -9.18 -15.52 2.66
CA ARG A 62 -8.63 -14.20 2.29
C ARG A 62 -8.45 -13.32 3.52
N ILE A 63 -7.42 -12.47 3.53
CA ILE A 63 -7.10 -11.54 4.62
C ILE A 63 -8.28 -10.67 5.06
N LYS A 64 -9.19 -10.30 4.15
CA LYS A 64 -10.41 -9.55 4.50
C LYS A 64 -11.30 -10.25 5.52
N ILE A 65 -11.32 -11.57 5.50
CA ILE A 65 -12.10 -12.37 6.45
C ILE A 65 -11.40 -12.38 7.81
N LEU A 66 -10.07 -12.58 7.83
CA LEU A 66 -9.27 -12.48 9.06
C LEU A 66 -9.47 -11.12 9.74
N VAL A 67 -9.28 -10.02 9.01
CA VAL A 67 -9.45 -8.66 9.54
C VAL A 67 -10.87 -8.43 10.08
N HIS A 68 -11.88 -8.98 9.41
CA HIS A 68 -13.27 -8.84 9.85
C HIS A 68 -13.57 -9.66 11.12
N GLU A 69 -13.10 -10.91 11.20
CA GLU A 69 -13.33 -11.81 12.33
C GLU A 69 -12.50 -11.41 13.56
N THR A 70 -11.26 -10.94 13.38
CA THR A 70 -10.37 -10.49 14.45
C THR A 70 -10.75 -9.10 14.99
N GLY A 71 -11.28 -8.22 14.15
CA GLY A 71 -11.52 -6.83 14.50
C GLY A 71 -10.31 -5.93 14.24
N VAL A 72 -10.57 -4.64 14.02
CA VAL A 72 -9.55 -3.67 13.56
C VAL A 72 -8.54 -3.36 14.65
N GLU A 73 -9.00 -3.22 15.90
CA GLU A 73 -8.14 -2.90 17.04
C GLU A 73 -7.12 -4.03 17.28
N GLU A 74 -7.59 -5.27 17.36
CA GLU A 74 -6.73 -6.41 17.65
C GLU A 74 -5.79 -6.76 16.50
N ILE A 75 -6.26 -6.73 15.25
CA ILE A 75 -5.37 -6.98 14.11
C ILE A 75 -4.28 -5.90 14.03
N THR A 76 -4.61 -4.64 14.34
CA THR A 76 -3.64 -3.54 14.39
C THR A 76 -2.61 -3.80 15.48
N ARG A 77 -3.04 -4.21 16.68
CA ARG A 77 -2.15 -4.54 17.80
C ARG A 77 -1.14 -5.64 17.42
N GLN A 78 -1.61 -6.71 16.76
CA GLN A 78 -0.76 -7.82 16.31
C GLN A 78 0.25 -7.37 15.24
N ILE A 79 -0.20 -6.57 14.26
CA ILE A 79 0.67 -6.05 13.20
C ILE A 79 1.74 -5.11 13.78
N GLU A 80 1.36 -4.21 14.67
CA GLU A 80 2.30 -3.28 15.30
C GLU A 80 3.33 -4.03 16.16
N ALA A 81 2.92 -5.09 16.88
CA ALA A 81 3.84 -5.94 17.63
C ALA A 81 4.85 -6.64 16.73
N GLU A 82 4.38 -7.30 15.65
CA GLU A 82 5.28 -7.92 14.65
C GLU A 82 6.18 -6.90 13.96
N TRP A 83 5.68 -5.68 13.73
CA TRP A 83 6.45 -4.63 13.08
C TRP A 83 7.57 -4.09 13.98
N GLN A 84 7.37 -3.96 15.29
CA GLN A 84 8.45 -3.51 16.19
C GLN A 84 9.69 -4.42 16.11
N GLU A 85 9.48 -5.73 15.98
CA GLU A 85 10.58 -6.71 15.82
C GLU A 85 11.26 -6.65 14.44
N LEU A 86 10.59 -6.05 13.46
CA LEU A 86 11.05 -5.98 12.07
C LEU A 86 11.57 -4.61 11.64
N LYS A 87 11.23 -3.55 12.37
CA LYS A 87 11.44 -2.17 11.92
C LYS A 87 12.92 -1.86 11.65
N ASP A 88 13.80 -2.42 12.46
CA ASP A 88 15.26 -2.24 12.33
C ASP A 88 15.95 -3.37 11.55
N ALA A 89 15.19 -4.31 10.99
CA ALA A 89 15.72 -5.35 10.12
C ALA A 89 16.19 -4.80 8.77
N GLU A 90 16.95 -5.60 8.04
CA GLU A 90 17.52 -5.28 6.71
C GLU A 90 16.46 -5.33 5.60
N LEU A 91 15.37 -4.57 5.76
CA LEU A 91 14.29 -4.39 4.76
C LEU A 91 14.23 -2.95 4.23
N LYS A 92 15.29 -2.17 4.42
CA LYS A 92 15.44 -0.84 3.84
C LYS A 92 15.86 -0.98 2.38
N LEU A 93 15.20 -0.24 1.50
CA LEU A 93 15.52 -0.22 0.09
C LEU A 93 16.88 0.47 -0.14
N PRO A 94 17.84 -0.17 -0.80
CA PRO A 94 19.05 0.49 -1.25
C PRO A 94 18.73 1.62 -2.23
N GLU A 95 19.39 2.76 -2.07
CA GLU A 95 19.20 3.92 -2.94
C GLU A 95 19.47 3.58 -4.43
N ALA A 96 20.45 2.70 -4.67
CA ALA A 96 20.77 2.23 -6.03
C ALA A 96 19.58 1.52 -6.71
N ASP A 97 18.80 0.72 -5.97
CA ASP A 97 17.65 0.00 -6.52
C ASP A 97 16.51 0.98 -6.85
N ILE A 98 16.29 1.97 -5.98
CA ILE A 98 15.32 3.04 -6.21
C ILE A 98 15.67 3.81 -7.49
N GLN A 99 16.94 4.19 -7.65
CA GLN A 99 17.42 4.89 -8.84
C GLN A 99 17.28 4.03 -10.10
N ALA A 100 17.61 2.74 -10.04
CA ALA A 100 17.46 1.82 -11.15
C ALA A 100 16.01 1.68 -11.61
N ILE A 101 15.07 1.53 -10.67
CA ILE A 101 13.63 1.46 -10.96
C ILE A 101 13.14 2.79 -11.56
N ASN A 102 13.54 3.92 -10.99
CA ASN A 102 13.15 5.24 -11.52
C ASN A 102 13.66 5.47 -12.95
N ALA A 103 14.89 5.06 -13.25
CA ALA A 103 15.45 5.14 -14.59
C ALA A 103 14.71 4.20 -15.57
N TYR A 104 14.38 2.98 -15.14
CA TYR A 104 13.69 2.00 -15.97
C TYR A 104 12.26 2.45 -16.35
N PHE A 105 11.52 3.04 -15.41
CA PHE A 105 10.15 3.53 -15.62
C PHE A 105 10.08 5.01 -16.00
N ALA A 106 11.21 5.64 -16.36
CA ALA A 106 11.22 7.01 -16.84
C ALA A 106 10.34 7.11 -18.11
N PRO A 107 9.44 8.11 -18.20
CA PRO A 107 8.67 8.33 -19.41
C PRO A 107 9.60 8.48 -20.62
N PRO A 108 9.26 7.93 -21.79
CA PRO A 108 10.06 8.14 -22.98
C PRO A 108 10.12 9.63 -23.30
N ALA A 109 11.25 10.09 -23.83
CA ALA A 109 11.37 11.43 -24.38
C ALA A 109 10.48 11.52 -25.64
N LEU A 110 9.25 11.94 -25.46
CA LEU A 110 8.32 12.19 -26.57
C LEU A 110 8.62 13.57 -27.15
N THR A 111 8.67 13.66 -28.47
CA THR A 111 8.69 14.95 -29.16
C THR A 111 7.37 15.67 -28.97
N ASP A 112 7.44 16.97 -28.74
CA ASP A 112 6.23 17.80 -28.68
C ASP A 112 5.49 17.74 -30.01
N ARG A 113 4.17 17.55 -29.94
CA ARG A 113 3.31 17.59 -31.12
C ARG A 113 3.09 19.05 -31.54
N PRO A 114 3.21 19.39 -32.85
CA PRO A 114 2.96 20.75 -33.33
C PRO A 114 1.58 21.30 -32.94
N GLU A 115 0.57 20.43 -32.92
CA GLU A 115 -0.80 20.77 -32.51
C GLU A 115 -1.01 20.91 -30.99
N GLY A 116 -0.03 20.50 -30.17
CA GLY A 116 -0.09 20.49 -28.71
C GLY A 116 -1.22 19.62 -28.13
N ASP A 117 -1.48 19.78 -26.84
CA ASP A 117 -2.46 18.95 -26.10
C ASP A 117 -3.77 19.69 -25.79
N ALA A 118 -3.98 20.89 -26.36
CA ALA A 118 -5.07 21.78 -25.99
C ALA A 118 -6.45 21.12 -26.18
N LEU A 119 -6.66 20.43 -27.30
CA LEU A 119 -7.90 19.72 -27.60
C LEU A 119 -8.17 18.55 -26.63
N VAL A 120 -7.12 17.83 -26.22
CA VAL A 120 -7.22 16.72 -25.25
C VAL A 120 -7.54 17.24 -23.84
N LYS A 121 -6.94 18.36 -23.45
CA LYS A 121 -7.23 19.03 -22.17
C LYS A 121 -8.68 19.52 -22.12
N GLN A 122 -9.19 20.10 -23.20
CA GLN A 122 -10.58 20.54 -23.34
C GLN A 122 -11.54 19.34 -23.23
N ALA A 123 -11.31 18.27 -23.99
CA ALA A 123 -12.16 17.07 -23.97
C ALA A 123 -12.21 16.35 -22.59
N ARG A 124 -11.14 16.43 -21.79
CA ARG A 124 -11.13 15.92 -20.40
C ARG A 124 -12.00 16.72 -19.44
N LEU A 125 -12.23 18.00 -19.71
CA LEU A 125 -13.08 18.87 -18.88
C LEU A 125 -14.57 18.64 -19.18
N ASP A 126 -14.90 18.37 -20.44
CA ASP A 126 -16.28 18.16 -20.91
C ASP A 126 -16.83 16.76 -20.57
N SER A 127 -15.98 15.83 -20.12
CA SER A 127 -16.35 14.45 -19.75
C SER A 127 -16.73 14.27 -18.26
N LYS A 128 -16.98 15.36 -17.52
CA LYS A 128 -17.50 15.34 -16.15
C LYS A 128 -18.97 15.69 -16.10
#